data_AF-A0A942U553-F1
#
_entry.id   AF-A0A942U553-F1
#
_cell.length_a   1.000
_cell.length_b   1.000
_cell.length_c   1.000
_cell.angle_alpha   90.00
_cell.angle_beta   90.00
_cell.angle_gamma   90.00
#
_symmetry.space_group_name_H-M   'P 1'
#
loop_
_entity.id
_entity.type
_entity.pdbx_description
1 polymer ?
#
loop_
_entity_poly.entity_id
_entity_poly.type
_entity_poly.pdbx_seq_one_letter_code
_entity_poly.pdbx_strand_id
1 'polypeptide(L)'
;MSEVILSVIGTAQDAGLPHPNCFCKNCSEAIRNPQFRRLAASLAIVEPNEQTWHLIDASPDLKEQMARLQMKYNLQTKLMDHIFLTHAHLGHYPGLLFLGREAIGAKGIPVMAGSKMKYLLEEQAPWSQLTKLGNISVQEIQDSQDIRVSPRVTVTPVEVPHRNEFSETFAFWIKGPNKKVLYVPDIDRWHEWDYDIHSVCEEADICLLDGTFHSEKDLENIGRDYREIPHPLMTETMDLLQDLTKTTEIYFTHLNHSNPAIDSEQEIRSQIEANGFHIAEEGMEFRL
;
A
#
# COMPACT_ATOMS: atom_id res chain seq x y z
N MET A 1 21.83 15.55 -9.09
CA MET A 1 20.48 15.48 -9.68
C MET A 1 19.51 15.39 -8.53
N SER A 2 18.41 16.13 -8.56
CA SER A 2 17.44 16.12 -7.48
C SER A 2 16.78 14.74 -7.42
N GLU A 3 16.72 14.16 -6.22
CA GLU A 3 16.36 12.75 -5.99
C GLU A 3 14.85 12.59 -5.83
N VAL A 4 14.28 11.51 -6.38
CA VAL A 4 12.90 11.06 -6.12
C VAL A 4 13.01 9.69 -5.45
N ILE A 5 12.35 9.51 -4.30
CA ILE A 5 12.41 8.28 -3.52
C ILE A 5 11.00 7.77 -3.29
N LEU A 6 10.76 6.50 -3.59
CA LEU A 6 9.59 5.76 -3.12
C LEU A 6 9.98 5.02 -1.84
N SER A 7 9.36 5.37 -0.72
CA SER A 7 9.58 4.76 0.60
C SER A 7 8.40 3.87 0.98
N VAL A 8 8.68 2.63 1.35
CA VAL A 8 7.69 1.72 1.92
C VAL A 8 7.55 2.04 3.40
N ILE A 9 6.39 2.57 3.81
CA ILE A 9 6.16 3.03 5.19
C ILE A 9 5.20 2.13 5.98
N GLY A 10 4.59 1.15 5.32
CA GLY A 10 3.84 0.06 5.96
C GLY A 10 3.72 -1.12 5.00
N THR A 11 3.54 -2.32 5.54
CA THR A 11 3.63 -3.58 4.75
C THR A 11 2.63 -4.66 5.15
N ALA A 12 1.87 -4.46 6.23
CA ALA A 12 0.87 -5.43 6.67
C ALA A 12 -0.52 -5.10 6.08
N GLN A 13 -1.36 -6.13 6.00
CA GLN A 13 -2.78 -5.94 5.66
C GLN A 13 -3.50 -5.13 6.76
N ASP A 14 -4.47 -4.31 6.34
CA ASP A 14 -5.46 -3.59 7.15
C ASP A 14 -5.09 -3.18 8.57
N ALA A 15 -5.26 -4.09 9.53
CA ALA A 15 -5.12 -3.81 10.96
C ALA A 15 -3.68 -3.99 11.48
N GLY A 16 -2.73 -4.33 10.60
CA GLY A 16 -1.33 -4.48 10.93
C GLY A 16 -0.98 -5.80 11.63
N LEU A 17 0.26 -5.83 12.14
CA LEU A 17 0.83 -6.88 12.97
C LEU A 17 1.39 -6.24 14.25
N PRO A 18 0.88 -6.58 15.44
CA PRO A 18 -0.11 -7.62 15.72
C PRO A 18 -1.53 -7.24 15.27
N HIS A 19 -2.30 -8.24 14.85
CA HIS A 19 -3.69 -8.06 14.51
C HIS A 19 -4.57 -8.00 15.78
N PRO A 20 -5.63 -7.16 15.82
CA PRO A 20 -6.52 -7.07 16.97
C PRO A 20 -7.10 -8.44 17.36
N ASN A 21 -7.06 -8.75 18.65
CA ASN A 21 -7.57 -10.00 19.22
C ASN A 21 -6.95 -11.30 18.63
N CYS A 22 -5.74 -11.23 18.08
CA CYS A 22 -5.01 -12.40 17.60
C CYS A 22 -3.80 -12.72 18.48
N PHE A 23 -3.60 -14.01 18.77
CA PHE A 23 -2.48 -14.52 19.56
C PHE A 23 -1.70 -15.64 18.84
N CYS A 24 -1.79 -15.72 17.51
CA CYS A 24 -0.96 -16.64 16.71
C CYS A 24 0.55 -16.37 16.93
N LYS A 25 1.42 -17.26 16.43
CA LYS A 25 2.89 -17.16 16.55
C LYS A 25 3.40 -15.74 16.24
N ASN A 26 3.03 -15.20 15.08
CA ASN A 26 3.47 -13.89 14.62
C ASN A 26 2.94 -12.74 15.49
N CYS A 27 1.64 -12.74 15.83
CA CYS A 27 1.06 -11.68 16.67
C CYS A 27 1.64 -11.72 18.09
N SER A 28 1.80 -12.91 18.67
CA SER A 28 2.41 -13.09 19.97
C SER A 28 3.88 -12.63 20.00
N GLU A 29 4.61 -12.78 18.90
CA GLU A 29 5.95 -12.23 18.76
C GLU A 29 5.92 -10.70 18.63
N ALA A 30 5.07 -10.13 17.78
CA ALA A 30 4.94 -8.67 17.60
C ALA A 30 4.46 -7.93 18.87
N ILE A 31 3.68 -8.61 19.72
CA ILE A 31 3.28 -8.09 21.05
C ILE A 31 4.51 -8.01 21.96
N ARG A 32 5.36 -9.06 21.98
CA ARG A 32 6.54 -9.16 22.84
C ARG A 32 7.73 -8.32 22.35
N ASN A 33 7.87 -8.19 21.04
CA ASN A 33 8.98 -7.54 20.36
C ASN A 33 8.47 -6.45 19.40
N PRO A 34 8.54 -5.16 19.78
CA PRO A 34 8.10 -4.07 18.94
C PRO A 34 8.80 -3.96 17.57
N GLN A 35 10.03 -4.49 17.42
CA GLN A 35 10.74 -4.50 16.14
C GLN A 35 10.16 -5.49 15.13
N PHE A 36 9.34 -6.43 15.60
CA PHE A 36 8.65 -7.40 14.75
C PHE A 36 7.27 -6.92 14.30
N ARG A 37 6.86 -5.72 14.71
CA ARG A 37 5.58 -5.13 14.31
C ARG A 37 5.63 -4.68 12.85
N ARG A 38 4.46 -4.72 12.21
CA ARG A 38 4.26 -4.16 10.87
C ARG A 38 3.01 -3.29 10.88
N LEU A 39 3.14 -2.09 10.35
CA LEU A 39 2.11 -1.11 10.12
C LEU A 39 1.36 -1.44 8.83
N ALA A 40 0.11 -0.99 8.75
CA ALA A 40 -0.76 -1.16 7.59
C ALA A 40 -0.14 -0.58 6.31
N ALA A 41 -0.33 -1.27 5.19
CA ALA A 41 0.31 -0.99 3.91
C ALA A 41 0.14 0.47 3.48
N SER A 42 1.26 1.12 3.15
CA SER A 42 1.29 2.51 2.71
C SER A 42 2.65 2.84 2.10
N LEU A 43 2.67 3.74 1.13
CA LEU A 43 3.88 4.23 0.48
C LEU A 43 3.98 5.76 0.59
N ALA A 44 5.21 6.28 0.59
CA ALA A 44 5.48 7.69 0.44
C ALA A 44 6.37 7.95 -0.77
N ILE A 45 6.00 8.94 -1.59
CA ILE A 45 6.89 9.47 -2.63
C ILE A 45 7.51 10.75 -2.07
N VAL A 46 8.84 10.81 -2.00
CA VAL A 46 9.57 11.92 -1.38
C VAL A 46 10.51 12.57 -2.40
N GLU A 47 10.51 13.89 -2.43
CA GLU A 47 11.47 14.71 -3.17
C GLU A 47 12.27 15.54 -2.15
N PRO A 48 13.37 15.00 -1.58
CA PRO A 48 14.04 15.59 -0.42
C PRO A 48 14.60 16.99 -0.68
N ASN A 49 15.03 17.28 -1.92
CA ASN A 49 15.60 18.57 -2.30
C ASN A 49 14.54 19.67 -2.32
N GLU A 50 13.31 19.33 -2.70
CA GLU A 50 12.16 20.21 -2.81
C GLU A 50 11.37 20.29 -1.49
N GLN A 51 11.68 19.41 -0.53
CA GLN A 51 10.96 19.23 0.73
C GLN A 51 9.47 18.94 0.54
N THR A 52 9.14 18.23 -0.54
CA THR A 52 7.78 17.79 -0.88
C THR A 52 7.66 16.27 -0.71
N TRP A 53 6.46 15.82 -0.38
CA TRP A 53 6.14 14.40 -0.33
C TRP A 53 4.66 14.14 -0.58
N HIS A 54 4.36 12.94 -1.05
CA HIS A 54 3.03 12.46 -1.35
C HIS A 54 2.81 11.12 -0.65
N LEU A 55 1.57 10.86 -0.27
CA LEU A 55 1.19 9.65 0.45
C LEU A 55 0.32 8.79 -0.46
N ILE A 56 0.53 7.47 -0.43
CA ILE A 56 -0.39 6.47 -0.95
C ILE A 56 -0.92 5.70 0.24
N ASP A 57 -2.24 5.72 0.40
CA ASP A 57 -3.02 5.20 1.51
C ASP A 57 -2.74 5.88 2.85
N ALA A 58 -3.74 6.57 3.38
CA ALA A 58 -3.73 7.18 4.72
C ALA A 58 -4.17 6.15 5.76
N SER A 59 -3.26 5.24 6.11
CA SER A 59 -3.53 4.11 6.99
C SER A 59 -3.90 4.51 8.44
N PRO A 60 -4.44 3.59 9.26
CA PRO A 60 -4.64 3.80 10.70
C PRO A 60 -3.35 4.17 11.45
N ASP A 61 -2.20 3.78 10.90
CA ASP A 61 -0.87 3.98 11.47
C ASP A 61 -0.21 5.30 11.03
N LEU A 62 -0.94 6.17 10.31
CA LEU A 62 -0.42 7.41 9.72
C LEU A 62 0.41 8.26 10.69
N LYS A 63 0.04 8.31 11.98
CA LYS A 63 0.80 9.05 13.02
C LYS A 63 2.26 8.58 13.09
N GLU A 64 2.48 7.28 13.11
CA GLU A 64 3.81 6.69 13.24
C GLU A 64 4.54 6.72 11.88
N GLN A 65 3.85 6.38 10.80
CA GLN A 65 4.40 6.40 9.44
C GLN A 65 4.91 7.78 9.05
N MET A 66 4.07 8.81 9.25
CA MET A 66 4.43 10.20 8.97
C MET A 66 5.58 10.68 9.86
N ALA A 67 5.59 10.36 11.16
CA ALA A 67 6.65 10.77 12.06
C ALA A 67 8.02 10.20 11.65
N ARG A 68 8.08 8.90 11.33
CA ARG A 68 9.31 8.24 10.88
C ARG A 68 9.83 8.87 9.58
N LEU A 69 8.94 9.07 8.59
CA LEU A 69 9.29 9.69 7.32
C LEU A 69 9.80 11.12 7.49
N GLN A 70 9.08 11.95 8.26
CA GLN A 70 9.43 13.36 8.47
C GLN A 70 10.75 13.52 9.22
N MET A 71 11.03 12.67 10.20
CA MET A 71 12.31 12.65 10.90
C MET A 71 13.46 12.26 9.97
N LYS A 72 13.26 11.27 9.10
CA LYS A 72 14.29 10.79 8.17
C LYS A 72 14.69 11.86 7.13
N TYR A 73 13.70 12.57 6.59
CA TYR A 73 13.89 13.51 5.48
C TYR A 73 13.93 14.98 5.89
N ASN A 74 13.95 15.29 7.18
CA ASN A 74 13.85 16.65 7.70
C ASN A 74 12.63 17.41 7.15
N LEU A 75 11.49 16.73 7.10
CA LEU A 75 10.18 17.25 6.67
C LEU A 75 9.31 17.60 7.89
N GLN A 76 9.92 17.87 9.06
CA GLN A 76 9.16 18.25 10.24
C GLN A 76 8.29 19.46 9.90
N THR A 77 7.02 19.45 10.30
CA THR A 77 5.99 20.46 9.98
C THR A 77 5.47 20.47 8.54
N LYS A 78 5.99 19.64 7.63
CA LYS A 78 5.51 19.53 6.25
C LYS A 78 4.49 18.40 6.12
N LEU A 79 3.24 18.75 5.83
CA LEU A 79 2.23 17.77 5.43
C LEU A 79 2.48 17.32 3.99
N MET A 80 1.87 16.20 3.62
CA MET A 80 1.88 15.69 2.26
C MET A 80 1.11 16.62 1.32
N ASP A 81 1.60 16.77 0.09
CA ASP A 81 0.97 17.62 -0.92
C ASP A 81 -0.19 16.92 -1.62
N HIS A 82 -0.19 15.58 -1.65
CA HIS A 82 -1.27 14.76 -2.18
C HIS A 82 -1.39 13.47 -1.36
N ILE A 83 -2.61 12.97 -1.21
CA ILE A 83 -2.93 11.63 -0.70
C ILE A 83 -3.65 10.87 -1.81
N PHE A 84 -3.14 9.72 -2.22
CA PHE A 84 -3.82 8.79 -3.12
C PHE A 84 -4.44 7.67 -2.30
N LEU A 85 -5.70 7.34 -2.56
CA LEU A 85 -6.37 6.21 -1.90
C LEU A 85 -6.58 5.10 -2.92
N THR A 86 -6.17 3.90 -2.57
CA THR A 86 -6.44 2.69 -3.35
C THR A 86 -7.92 2.32 -3.25
N HIS A 87 -8.45 2.16 -2.03
CA HIS A 87 -9.82 1.73 -1.77
C HIS A 87 -10.29 1.97 -0.31
N ALA A 88 -11.53 1.60 0.02
CA ALA A 88 -12.23 1.90 1.28
C ALA A 88 -12.15 0.80 2.36
N HIS A 89 -11.02 0.10 2.46
CA HIS A 89 -10.75 -0.81 3.58
C HIS A 89 -10.04 -0.13 4.75
N LEU A 90 -10.14 -0.75 5.93
CA LEU A 90 -9.61 -0.22 7.19
C LEU A 90 -8.14 0.17 7.09
N GLY A 91 -7.33 -0.54 6.31
CA GLY A 91 -5.91 -0.25 6.14
C GLY A 91 -5.57 1.05 5.43
N HIS A 92 -6.52 1.67 4.71
CA HIS A 92 -6.13 2.57 3.61
C HIS A 92 -6.57 4.02 3.76
N TYR A 93 -7.56 4.34 4.60
CA TYR A 93 -8.12 5.70 4.70
C TYR A 93 -8.49 6.22 6.11
N PRO A 94 -8.56 5.43 7.20
CA PRO A 94 -8.89 5.98 8.52
C PRO A 94 -7.90 7.05 9.02
N GLY A 95 -6.65 7.02 8.56
CA GLY A 95 -5.64 8.03 8.87
C GLY A 95 -6.05 9.44 8.45
N LEU A 96 -6.96 9.60 7.48
CA LEU A 96 -7.54 10.89 7.10
C LEU A 96 -8.17 11.62 8.30
N LEU A 97 -8.68 10.90 9.30
CA LEU A 97 -9.27 11.51 10.49
C LEU A 97 -8.25 12.33 11.29
N PHE A 98 -6.97 12.00 11.22
CA PHE A 98 -5.91 12.81 11.84
C PHE A 98 -5.71 14.17 11.16
N LEU A 99 -6.28 14.40 9.98
CA LEU A 99 -6.26 15.71 9.30
C LEU A 99 -7.33 16.68 9.85
N GLY A 100 -8.28 16.17 10.64
CA GLY A 100 -9.36 16.94 11.25
C GLY A 100 -8.90 17.87 12.37
N ARG A 101 -9.82 18.72 12.86
CA ARG A 101 -9.57 19.75 13.89
C ARG A 101 -9.07 19.21 15.23
N GLU A 102 -9.42 17.98 15.57
CA GLU A 102 -9.03 17.34 16.83
C GLU A 102 -7.55 16.90 16.83
N ALA A 103 -6.93 16.87 15.66
CA ALA A 103 -5.53 16.48 15.47
C ALA A 103 -4.78 17.57 14.70
N ILE A 104 -4.41 17.34 13.44
CA ILE A 104 -3.54 18.26 12.69
C ILE A 104 -4.25 19.57 12.33
N GLY A 105 -5.57 19.55 12.12
CA GLY A 105 -6.31 20.70 11.63
C GLY A 105 -5.80 21.19 10.28
N ALA A 106 -5.59 20.25 9.35
CA ALA A 106 -5.04 20.51 8.02
C ALA A 106 -5.94 21.46 7.21
N LYS A 107 -5.43 22.00 6.10
CA LYS A 107 -6.17 22.93 5.25
C LYS A 107 -6.06 22.51 3.79
N GLY A 108 -7.17 21.99 3.25
CA GLY A 108 -7.32 21.70 1.84
C GLY A 108 -6.33 20.67 1.28
N ILE A 109 -5.92 19.67 2.06
CA ILE A 109 -5.03 18.62 1.54
C ILE A 109 -5.75 17.88 0.39
N PRO A 110 -5.17 17.85 -0.82
CA PRO A 110 -5.71 17.08 -1.93
C PRO A 110 -5.76 15.58 -1.61
N VAL A 111 -6.95 14.98 -1.76
CA VAL A 111 -7.18 13.55 -1.64
C VAL A 111 -7.68 13.03 -2.98
N MET A 112 -6.87 12.23 -3.64
CA MET A 112 -7.11 11.62 -4.94
C MET A 112 -7.84 10.29 -4.72
N ALA A 113 -9.09 10.18 -5.16
CA ALA A 113 -9.94 9.03 -4.87
C ALA A 113 -10.96 8.77 -6.00
N GLY A 114 -11.36 7.51 -6.18
CA GLY A 114 -12.41 7.13 -7.12
C GLY A 114 -13.77 7.77 -6.80
N SER A 115 -14.71 7.69 -7.74
CA SER A 115 -16.02 8.36 -7.63
C SER A 115 -16.82 7.90 -6.40
N LYS A 116 -16.82 6.60 -6.09
CA LYS A 116 -17.52 6.04 -4.92
C LYS A 116 -16.83 6.41 -3.62
N MET A 117 -15.49 6.32 -3.57
CA MET A 117 -14.72 6.76 -2.39
C MET A 117 -14.91 8.26 -2.14
N LYS A 118 -14.94 9.08 -3.19
CA LYS A 118 -15.23 10.51 -3.09
C LYS A 118 -16.59 10.75 -2.47
N TYR A 119 -17.63 10.07 -2.97
CA TYR A 119 -18.97 10.15 -2.37
C TYR A 119 -18.97 9.77 -0.89
N LEU A 120 -18.27 8.69 -0.52
CA LEU A 120 -18.11 8.27 0.88
C LEU A 120 -17.48 9.40 1.73
N LEU A 121 -16.38 9.98 1.26
CA LEU A 121 -15.66 11.03 1.99
C LEU A 121 -16.42 12.36 2.07
N GLU A 122 -17.27 12.68 1.10
CA GLU A 122 -18.04 13.94 1.06
C GLU A 122 -19.36 13.84 1.83
N GLU A 123 -20.00 12.66 1.84
CA GLU A 123 -21.36 12.50 2.35
C GLU A 123 -21.45 11.72 3.67
N GLN A 124 -20.53 10.78 3.94
CA GLN A 124 -20.64 9.88 5.09
C GLN A 124 -19.81 10.36 6.29
N ALA A 125 -20.40 10.29 7.48
CA ALA A 125 -19.66 10.54 8.72
C ALA A 125 -18.72 9.35 9.05
N PRO A 126 -17.57 9.58 9.70
CA PRO A 126 -17.06 10.88 10.15
C PRO A 126 -16.34 11.70 9.06
N TRP A 127 -15.98 11.13 7.92
CA TRP A 127 -15.12 11.79 6.91
C TRP A 127 -15.72 13.04 6.26
N SER A 128 -17.04 13.10 6.08
CA SER A 128 -17.72 14.29 5.54
C SER A 128 -17.47 15.56 6.34
N GLN A 129 -17.07 15.44 7.62
CA GLN A 129 -16.67 16.60 8.39
C GLN A 129 -15.35 17.21 7.86
N LEU A 130 -14.40 16.38 7.41
CA LEU A 130 -13.11 16.84 6.88
C LEU A 130 -13.29 17.68 5.61
N THR A 131 -14.21 17.28 4.72
CA THR A 131 -14.52 18.02 3.49
C THR A 131 -15.31 19.29 3.80
N LYS A 132 -16.36 19.21 4.64
CA LYS A 132 -17.19 20.37 5.05
C LYS A 132 -16.39 21.44 5.78
N LEU A 133 -15.38 21.06 6.55
CA LEU A 133 -14.51 21.99 7.28
C LEU A 133 -13.30 22.45 6.45
N GLY A 134 -13.14 21.97 5.21
CA GLY A 134 -12.04 22.31 4.33
C GLY A 134 -10.68 21.78 4.82
N ASN A 135 -10.67 20.70 5.59
CA ASN A 135 -9.44 20.02 6.00
C ASN A 135 -8.80 19.26 4.83
N ILE A 136 -9.65 18.59 4.03
CA ILE A 136 -9.27 17.90 2.80
C ILE A 136 -10.09 18.42 1.62
N SER A 137 -9.56 18.25 0.42
CA SER A 137 -10.27 18.50 -0.85
C SER A 137 -10.19 17.25 -1.70
N VAL A 138 -11.33 16.58 -1.92
CA VAL A 138 -11.36 15.31 -2.64
C VAL A 138 -11.44 15.56 -4.15
N GLN A 139 -10.44 15.07 -4.87
CA GLN A 139 -10.34 15.13 -6.32
C GLN A 139 -10.58 13.74 -6.88
N GLU A 140 -11.47 13.66 -7.86
CA GLU A 140 -11.80 12.40 -8.50
C GLU A 140 -10.64 11.95 -9.39
N ILE A 141 -10.30 10.67 -9.33
CA ILE A 141 -9.38 10.01 -10.26
C ILE A 141 -10.12 9.01 -11.12
N GLN A 142 -9.63 8.78 -12.33
CA GLN A 142 -10.22 7.88 -13.31
C GLN A 142 -9.15 6.91 -13.82
N ASP A 143 -9.57 5.69 -14.15
CA ASP A 143 -8.67 4.67 -14.70
C ASP A 143 -7.77 5.23 -15.82
N SER A 144 -6.50 4.86 -15.78
CA SER A 144 -5.51 5.19 -16.81
C SER A 144 -5.26 6.70 -17.02
N GLN A 145 -5.71 7.57 -16.10
CA GLN A 145 -5.52 9.01 -16.19
C GLN A 145 -4.28 9.48 -15.41
N ASP A 146 -3.28 9.98 -16.12
CA ASP A 146 -2.05 10.50 -15.52
C ASP A 146 -2.29 11.69 -14.58
N ILE A 147 -1.76 11.60 -13.36
CA ILE A 147 -1.76 12.67 -12.36
C ILE A 147 -0.32 13.07 -12.08
N ARG A 148 0.06 14.25 -12.58
CA ARG A 148 1.40 14.79 -12.39
C ARG A 148 1.49 15.52 -11.05
N VAL A 149 2.09 14.87 -10.06
CA VAL A 149 2.25 15.42 -8.70
C VAL A 149 3.47 16.35 -8.58
N SER A 150 4.45 16.19 -9.47
CA SER A 150 5.60 17.09 -9.58
C SER A 150 6.14 17.12 -11.03
N PRO A 151 7.11 17.99 -11.37
CA PRO A 151 7.78 17.94 -12.67
C PRO A 151 8.43 16.59 -13.00
N ARG A 152 8.67 15.72 -12.01
CA ARG A 152 9.42 14.46 -12.15
C ARG A 152 8.60 13.21 -11.87
N VAL A 153 7.44 13.36 -11.23
CA VAL A 153 6.62 12.22 -10.79
C VAL A 153 5.24 12.29 -11.41
N THR A 154 4.83 11.17 -11.99
CA THR A 154 3.45 10.92 -12.42
C THR A 154 2.92 9.69 -11.71
N VAL A 155 1.71 9.80 -11.17
CA VAL A 155 0.96 8.69 -10.58
C VAL A 155 -0.24 8.43 -11.49
N THR A 156 -0.41 7.19 -11.93
CA THR A 156 -1.50 6.80 -12.83
C THR A 156 -2.29 5.68 -12.17
N PRO A 157 -3.57 5.89 -11.83
CA PRO A 157 -4.42 4.85 -11.28
C PRO A 157 -4.73 3.80 -12.34
N VAL A 158 -4.86 2.54 -11.91
CA VAL A 158 -5.36 1.43 -12.72
C VAL A 158 -6.39 0.69 -11.90
N GLU A 159 -7.63 0.60 -12.38
CA GLU A 159 -8.69 -0.17 -11.71
C GLU A 159 -8.30 -1.64 -11.65
N VAL A 160 -8.49 -2.25 -10.48
CA VAL A 160 -8.25 -3.68 -10.25
C VAL A 160 -9.54 -4.36 -9.75
N PRO A 161 -9.75 -5.64 -10.08
CA PRO A 161 -10.86 -6.40 -9.54
C PRO A 161 -10.68 -6.53 -8.03
N HIS A 162 -11.66 -6.05 -7.29
CA HIS A 162 -11.69 -6.19 -5.85
C HIS A 162 -13.15 -6.12 -5.39
N ARG A 163 -13.48 -6.66 -4.21
CA ARG A 163 -14.78 -6.44 -3.52
C ARG A 163 -15.12 -4.94 -3.39
N ASN A 164 -15.74 -4.39 -4.42
CA ASN A 164 -16.08 -2.97 -4.56
C ASN A 164 -17.36 -2.61 -3.78
N GLU A 165 -17.41 -2.98 -2.49
CA GLU A 165 -18.58 -2.79 -1.62
C GLU A 165 -18.87 -1.30 -1.40
N PHE A 166 -17.81 -0.50 -1.16
CA PHE A 166 -17.92 0.91 -0.77
C PHE A 166 -17.06 1.87 -1.60
N SER A 167 -16.12 1.36 -2.40
CA SER A 167 -15.32 2.14 -3.35
C SER A 167 -14.96 1.32 -4.58
N GLU A 168 -14.40 1.98 -5.59
CA GLU A 168 -13.48 1.36 -6.54
C GLU A 168 -12.19 0.92 -5.83
N THR A 169 -11.43 0.00 -6.43
CA THR A 169 -10.07 -0.33 -6.00
C THR A 169 -9.09 -0.02 -7.12
N PHE A 170 -8.06 0.76 -6.79
CA PHE A 170 -6.99 1.13 -7.69
C PHE A 170 -5.66 0.52 -7.27
N ALA A 171 -4.95 -0.02 -8.26
CA ALA A 171 -3.50 -0.04 -8.27
C ALA A 171 -2.96 1.31 -8.77
N PHE A 172 -1.66 1.53 -8.58
CA PHE A 172 -0.99 2.73 -9.06
C PHE A 172 0.30 2.40 -9.81
N TRP A 173 0.42 2.96 -11.02
CA TRP A 173 1.71 3.20 -11.64
C TRP A 173 2.33 4.45 -11.04
N ILE A 174 3.60 4.35 -10.63
CA ILE A 174 4.39 5.47 -10.11
C ILE A 174 5.61 5.60 -11.00
N LYS A 175 5.64 6.65 -11.82
CA LYS A 175 6.72 6.92 -12.77
C LYS A 175 7.58 8.07 -12.26
N GLY A 176 8.84 7.77 -11.97
CA GLY A 176 9.87 8.78 -11.71
C GLY A 176 10.78 9.04 -12.91
N PRO A 177 11.90 9.77 -12.69
CA PRO A 177 12.85 10.10 -13.74
C PRO A 177 13.56 8.91 -14.41
N ASN A 178 13.78 7.82 -13.67
CA ASN A 178 14.64 6.69 -14.05
C ASN A 178 13.94 5.33 -13.92
N LYS A 179 12.99 5.17 -13.00
CA LYS A 179 12.25 3.92 -12.76
C LYS A 179 10.73 4.12 -12.79
N LYS A 180 10.03 3.06 -13.20
CA LYS A 180 8.58 2.90 -13.18
C LYS A 180 8.21 1.78 -12.21
N VAL A 181 7.32 2.07 -11.26
CA VAL A 181 6.87 1.13 -10.23
C VAL A 181 5.40 0.81 -10.40
N LEU A 182 5.05 -0.47 -10.34
CA LEU A 182 3.67 -0.94 -10.24
C LEU A 182 3.36 -1.26 -8.76
N TYR A 183 2.33 -0.63 -8.19
CA TYR A 183 1.85 -0.90 -6.84
C TYR A 183 0.42 -1.44 -6.88
N VAL A 184 0.25 -2.71 -6.53
CA VAL A 184 -1.02 -3.44 -6.49
C VAL A 184 -1.11 -4.11 -5.10
N PRO A 185 -1.46 -3.38 -4.03
CA PRO A 185 -1.42 -3.95 -2.68
C PRO A 185 -2.57 -4.92 -2.39
N ASP A 186 -3.71 -4.75 -3.06
CA ASP A 186 -4.93 -5.50 -2.79
C ASP A 186 -5.69 -5.75 -4.10
N ILE A 187 -5.98 -7.01 -4.39
CA ILE A 187 -6.69 -7.48 -5.60
C ILE A 187 -7.37 -8.83 -5.34
N ASP A 188 -8.55 -9.06 -5.91
CA ASP A 188 -9.30 -10.31 -5.74
C ASP A 188 -8.57 -11.51 -6.40
N ARG A 189 -8.40 -11.47 -7.72
CA ARG A 189 -7.76 -12.52 -8.52
C ARG A 189 -7.10 -11.93 -9.77
N TRP A 190 -5.94 -12.46 -10.16
CA TRP A 190 -5.26 -12.02 -11.39
C TRP A 190 -6.08 -12.26 -12.65
N HIS A 191 -6.77 -13.40 -12.76
CA HIS A 191 -7.55 -13.74 -13.97
C HIS A 191 -8.87 -12.96 -14.10
N GLU A 192 -9.28 -12.25 -13.04
CA GLU A 192 -10.43 -11.33 -13.08
C GLU A 192 -10.01 -9.93 -13.51
N TRP A 193 -8.70 -9.65 -13.61
CA TRP A 193 -8.21 -8.36 -14.03
C TRP A 193 -8.28 -8.25 -15.55
N ASP A 194 -8.73 -7.09 -16.04
CA ASP A 194 -8.80 -6.82 -17.49
C ASP A 194 -7.42 -6.82 -18.16
N TYR A 195 -6.35 -6.77 -17.38
CA TYR A 195 -4.97 -6.82 -17.82
C TYR A 195 -4.30 -8.14 -17.44
N ASP A 196 -3.42 -8.62 -18.31
CA ASP A 196 -2.54 -9.75 -18.01
C ASP A 196 -1.43 -9.32 -17.06
N ILE A 197 -1.41 -9.87 -15.84
CA ILE A 197 -0.42 -9.52 -14.80
C ILE A 197 1.02 -9.69 -15.29
N HIS A 198 1.31 -10.71 -16.10
CA HIS A 198 2.65 -10.92 -16.65
C HIS A 198 3.08 -9.74 -17.54
N SER A 199 2.25 -9.41 -18.53
CA SER A 199 2.47 -8.27 -19.42
C SER A 199 2.59 -6.93 -18.66
N VAL A 200 1.76 -6.71 -17.65
CA VAL A 200 1.81 -5.47 -16.83
C VAL A 200 3.10 -5.41 -15.99
N CYS A 201 3.51 -6.51 -15.37
CA CYS A 201 4.73 -6.58 -14.59
C CYS A 201 5.99 -6.43 -15.46
N GLU A 202 5.99 -6.94 -16.69
CA GLU A 202 7.10 -6.79 -17.64
C GLU A 202 7.41 -5.31 -17.96
N GLU A 203 6.39 -4.43 -17.91
CA GLU A 203 6.59 -2.99 -18.10
C GLU A 203 7.20 -2.26 -16.90
N ALA A 204 7.27 -2.90 -15.72
CA ALA A 204 7.75 -2.29 -14.49
C ALA A 204 9.24 -2.59 -14.26
N ASP A 205 9.96 -1.61 -13.71
CA ASP A 205 11.27 -1.88 -13.12
C ASP A 205 11.12 -2.56 -11.75
N ILE A 206 10.06 -2.17 -11.00
CA ILE A 206 9.76 -2.67 -9.66
C ILE A 206 8.25 -2.94 -9.56
N CYS A 207 7.88 -4.09 -9.00
CA CYS A 207 6.52 -4.42 -8.63
C CYS A 207 6.40 -4.56 -7.11
N LEU A 208 5.37 -3.94 -6.53
CA LEU A 208 4.93 -4.12 -5.15
C LEU A 208 3.51 -4.73 -5.21
N LEU A 209 3.42 -6.04 -5.06
CA LEU A 209 2.21 -6.83 -5.31
C LEU A 209 1.59 -7.37 -4.03
N ASP A 210 0.30 -7.69 -4.10
CA ASP A 210 -0.47 -8.33 -3.04
C ASP A 210 0.23 -9.63 -2.61
N GLY A 211 0.59 -9.68 -1.34
CA GLY A 211 1.16 -10.84 -0.66
C GLY A 211 0.34 -11.25 0.55
N THR A 212 -0.96 -10.94 0.57
CA THR A 212 -1.82 -11.14 1.75
C THR A 212 -1.69 -12.56 2.30
N PHE A 213 -1.79 -13.56 1.43
CA PHE A 213 -1.68 -14.97 1.80
C PHE A 213 -0.65 -15.72 0.96
N HIS A 214 0.15 -16.56 1.62
CA HIS A 214 1.22 -17.28 0.96
C HIS A 214 0.70 -18.45 0.10
N SER A 215 -0.03 -19.39 0.70
CA SER A 215 -0.49 -20.63 0.07
C SER A 215 -1.82 -21.12 0.64
N GLU A 216 -2.50 -22.04 -0.06
CA GLU A 216 -3.74 -22.68 0.43
C GLU A 216 -3.53 -23.37 1.78
N LYS A 217 -2.38 -24.04 1.95
CA LYS A 217 -2.03 -24.75 3.18
C LYS A 217 -2.00 -23.82 4.39
N ASP A 218 -1.52 -22.59 4.21
CA ASP A 218 -1.43 -21.62 5.30
C ASP A 218 -2.80 -21.08 5.70
N LEU A 219 -3.72 -20.98 4.74
CA LEU A 219 -5.12 -20.64 4.98
C LEU A 219 -5.86 -21.75 5.73
N GLU A 220 -5.66 -23.01 5.34
CA GLU A 220 -6.21 -24.16 6.05
C GLU A 220 -5.72 -24.22 7.50
N ASN A 221 -4.44 -23.90 7.75
CA ASN A 221 -3.86 -23.86 9.09
C ASN A 221 -4.53 -22.84 10.02
N ILE A 222 -5.15 -21.79 9.46
CA ILE A 222 -5.92 -20.79 10.21
C ILE A 222 -7.44 -21.00 10.10
N GLY A 223 -7.87 -22.15 9.56
CA GLY A 223 -9.27 -22.54 9.44
C GLY A 223 -10.06 -21.72 8.42
N ARG A 224 -9.40 -21.18 7.39
CA ARG A 224 -10.04 -20.45 6.29
C ARG A 224 -10.00 -21.24 5.00
N ASP A 225 -11.07 -21.15 4.22
CA ASP A 225 -11.17 -21.73 2.89
C ASP A 225 -10.71 -20.72 1.84
N TYR A 226 -9.73 -21.09 1.02
CA TYR A 226 -9.21 -20.26 -0.05
C TYR A 226 -10.30 -19.79 -1.04
N ARG A 227 -11.34 -20.60 -1.25
CA ARG A 227 -12.46 -20.28 -2.15
C ARG A 227 -13.29 -19.08 -1.67
N GLU A 228 -13.21 -18.76 -0.38
CA GLU A 228 -13.93 -17.66 0.25
C GLU A 228 -13.06 -16.39 0.39
N ILE A 229 -11.77 -16.49 0.06
CA ILE A 229 -10.78 -15.43 0.23
C ILE A 229 -10.44 -14.83 -1.14
N PRO A 230 -10.74 -13.54 -1.33
CA PRO A 230 -10.54 -12.86 -2.59
C PRO A 230 -9.13 -12.25 -2.62
N HIS A 231 -8.09 -13.08 -2.65
CA HIS A 231 -6.71 -12.61 -2.84
C HIS A 231 -5.90 -13.67 -3.57
N PRO A 232 -5.10 -13.33 -4.59
CA PRO A 232 -4.18 -14.29 -5.20
C PRO A 232 -3.19 -14.81 -4.16
N LEU A 233 -2.81 -16.07 -4.28
CA LEU A 233 -1.77 -16.62 -3.41
C LEU A 233 -0.40 -16.17 -3.92
N MET A 234 0.53 -15.91 -3.00
CA MET A 234 1.92 -15.61 -3.38
C MET A 234 2.52 -16.72 -4.24
N THR A 235 2.17 -18.00 -3.99
CA THR A 235 2.63 -19.12 -4.82
C THR A 235 2.12 -19.03 -6.26
N GLU A 236 0.87 -18.63 -6.48
CA GLU A 236 0.32 -18.44 -7.82
C GLU A 236 1.02 -17.27 -8.53
N THR A 237 1.22 -16.15 -7.83
CA THR A 237 1.95 -15.00 -8.36
C THR A 237 3.39 -15.36 -8.73
N MET A 238 4.06 -16.16 -7.89
CA MET A 238 5.42 -16.63 -8.18
C MET A 238 5.45 -17.51 -9.43
N ASP A 239 4.52 -18.45 -9.58
CA ASP A 239 4.43 -19.30 -10.76
C ASP A 239 4.19 -18.49 -12.04
N LEU A 240 3.35 -17.46 -11.98
CA LEU A 240 3.03 -16.60 -13.12
C LEU A 240 4.19 -15.70 -13.55
N LEU A 241 5.04 -15.25 -12.62
CA LEU A 241 6.03 -14.20 -12.87
C LEU A 241 7.49 -14.66 -12.74
N GLN A 242 7.73 -15.97 -12.61
CA GLN A 242 9.05 -16.53 -12.31
C GLN A 242 10.13 -16.15 -13.33
N ASP A 243 9.78 -15.99 -14.60
CA ASP A 243 10.71 -15.63 -15.67
C ASP A 243 11.09 -14.13 -15.64
N LEU A 244 10.21 -13.28 -15.11
CA LEU A 244 10.41 -11.83 -15.01
C LEU A 244 11.34 -11.41 -13.86
N THR A 245 11.61 -12.27 -12.87
CA THR A 245 12.49 -11.94 -11.73
C THR A 245 13.93 -11.57 -12.12
N LYS A 246 14.32 -11.82 -13.37
CA LYS A 246 15.63 -11.45 -13.93
C LYS A 246 15.68 -10.00 -14.43
N THR A 247 14.54 -9.40 -14.71
CA THR A 247 14.41 -8.08 -15.35
C THR A 247 13.60 -7.10 -14.50
N THR A 248 12.71 -7.61 -13.65
CA THR A 248 11.81 -6.83 -12.80
C THR A 248 12.03 -7.23 -11.33
N GLU A 249 12.22 -6.24 -10.46
CA GLU A 249 12.33 -6.49 -9.01
C GLU A 249 10.91 -6.65 -8.42
N ILE A 250 10.54 -7.87 -7.99
CA ILE A 250 9.17 -8.16 -7.53
C ILE A 250 9.15 -8.34 -6.00
N TYR A 251 8.36 -7.50 -5.33
CA TYR A 251 8.18 -7.47 -3.89
C TYR A 251 6.73 -7.76 -3.51
N PHE A 252 6.52 -8.61 -2.51
CA PHE A 252 5.23 -8.80 -1.88
C PHE A 252 5.03 -7.83 -0.71
N THR A 253 3.86 -7.20 -0.64
CA THR A 253 3.43 -6.30 0.43
C THR A 253 2.03 -6.68 0.90
N HIS A 254 1.40 -5.85 1.76
CA HIS A 254 0.05 -6.08 2.27
C HIS A 254 -0.11 -7.46 2.96
N LEU A 255 0.90 -7.89 3.71
CA LEU A 255 1.00 -9.23 4.25
C LEU A 255 0.00 -9.40 5.42
N ASN A 256 -0.84 -10.44 5.38
CA ASN A 256 -1.69 -10.75 6.52
C ASN A 256 -0.84 -11.15 7.74
N HIS A 257 -1.31 -10.85 8.94
CA HIS A 257 -0.63 -11.18 10.20
C HIS A 257 -0.30 -12.68 10.37
N SER A 258 -1.03 -13.56 9.68
CA SER A 258 -0.84 -15.02 9.70
C SER A 258 0.13 -15.52 8.63
N ASN A 259 0.56 -14.67 7.70
CA ASN A 259 1.41 -15.07 6.59
C ASN A 259 2.74 -15.65 7.11
N PRO A 260 3.17 -16.85 6.69
CA PRO A 260 4.42 -17.43 7.17
C PRO A 260 5.68 -16.74 6.62
N ALA A 261 5.57 -15.93 5.55
CA ALA A 261 6.70 -15.17 5.01
C ALA A 261 7.20 -14.06 5.96
N ILE A 262 6.40 -13.68 6.96
CA ILE A 262 6.79 -12.71 7.99
C ILE A 262 7.24 -13.38 9.29
N ASP A 263 7.27 -14.71 9.37
CA ASP A 263 7.56 -15.41 10.61
C ASP A 263 9.01 -15.23 11.07
N SER A 264 9.28 -15.52 12.35
CA SER A 264 10.62 -15.34 12.93
C SER A 264 11.66 -16.37 12.47
N GLU A 265 11.22 -17.52 11.92
CA GLU A 265 12.11 -18.60 11.47
C GLU A 265 12.63 -18.35 10.05
N GLN A 266 11.95 -17.50 9.27
CA GLN A 266 12.38 -17.02 7.95
C GLN A 266 12.53 -18.15 6.90
N GLU A 267 11.96 -19.34 7.14
CA GLU A 267 12.07 -20.47 6.22
C GLU A 267 11.35 -20.18 4.90
N ILE A 268 10.08 -19.78 4.96
CA ILE A 268 9.28 -19.43 3.78
C ILE A 268 9.87 -18.20 3.08
N ARG A 269 10.29 -17.18 3.84
CA ARG A 269 10.93 -16.00 3.25
C ARG A 269 12.17 -16.37 2.46
N SER A 270 13.04 -17.21 3.02
CA SER A 270 14.26 -17.64 2.35
C SER A 270 13.97 -18.40 1.05
N GLN A 271 12.89 -19.16 0.99
CA GLN A 271 12.45 -19.84 -0.23
C GLN A 271 11.94 -18.86 -1.29
N ILE A 272 11.16 -17.86 -0.88
CA ILE A 272 10.69 -16.78 -1.77
C ILE A 272 11.89 -16.03 -2.36
N GLU A 273 12.85 -15.65 -1.52
CA GLU A 273 14.08 -14.96 -1.92
C GLU A 273 14.98 -15.81 -2.83
N ALA A 274 15.07 -17.13 -2.57
CA ALA A 274 15.80 -18.06 -3.43
C ALA A 274 15.21 -18.17 -4.84
N ASN A 275 13.92 -17.89 -5.01
CA ASN A 275 13.24 -17.86 -6.31
C ASN A 275 13.29 -16.48 -6.99
N GLY A 276 13.99 -15.50 -6.41
CA GLY A 276 14.16 -14.15 -6.99
C GLY A 276 13.02 -13.18 -6.69
N PHE A 277 12.13 -13.52 -5.75
CA PHE A 277 11.09 -12.63 -5.24
C PHE A 277 11.49 -12.05 -3.89
N HIS A 278 10.84 -10.98 -3.45
CA HIS A 278 11.20 -10.31 -2.20
C HIS A 278 9.98 -10.03 -1.32
N ILE A 279 10.21 -9.81 -0.03
CA ILE A 279 9.20 -9.35 0.92
C ILE A 279 9.48 -7.88 1.23
N ALA A 280 8.50 -7.00 1.04
CA ALA A 280 8.64 -5.60 1.38
C ALA A 280 8.80 -5.42 2.90
N GLU A 281 9.63 -4.45 3.29
CA GLU A 281 9.85 -4.06 4.68
C GLU A 281 9.71 -2.55 4.84
N GLU A 282 9.28 -2.15 6.04
CA GLU A 282 9.24 -0.75 6.41
C GLU A 282 10.62 -0.12 6.34
N GLY A 283 10.71 1.04 5.69
CA GLY A 283 11.96 1.75 5.47
C GLY A 283 12.71 1.33 4.22
N MET A 284 12.25 0.32 3.47
CA MET A 284 12.74 0.05 2.10
C MET A 284 12.52 1.28 1.21
N GLU A 285 13.49 1.58 0.37
CA GLU A 285 13.50 2.76 -0.48
C GLU A 285 13.99 2.46 -1.88
N PHE A 286 13.27 2.98 -2.86
CA PHE A 286 13.60 2.88 -4.27
C PHE A 286 13.87 4.27 -4.83
N ARG A 287 15.02 4.47 -5.47
CA ARG A 287 15.32 5.68 -6.22
C ARG A 287 14.60 5.61 -7.56
N LEU A 288 13.67 6.53 -7.80
CA LEU A 288 12.85 6.58 -9.00
C LEU A 288 13.48 7.36 -10.14
#